data_AF-A0A7S0B9W8-F1
#
_entry.id   AF-A0A7S0B9W8-F1
#
_cell.length_a   1.000
_cell.length_b   1.000
_cell.length_c   1.000
_cell.angle_alpha   90.00
_cell.angle_beta   90.00
_cell.angle_gamma   90.00
#
_symmetry.space_group_name_H-M   'P 1'
#
loop_
_entity.id
_entity.type
_entity.pdbx_description
1 polymer ?
#
loop_
_entity_poly.entity_id
_entity_poly.type
_entity_poly.pdbx_seq_one_letter_code
_entity_poly.pdbx_strand_id
1 'polypeptide(L)'
;MRAGSLLRGSATAWLLGKPAEDQDFSARRFRPAQYLHKSVLLLLNDLSEAEPSVLVLLNGPSIGEVSGTELVFGGASVFDSFADGVIEVTDEARPLRAQGSVVFRPGVLQRLVELGALEVVSGVALREVLAAPASERWQTAGGTV
;
A
#
# COMPACT_ATOMS: atom_id res chain seq x y z
N MET A 1 2.08 -12.22 -8.06
CA MET A 1 2.96 -11.11 -7.60
C MET A 1 3.83 -11.64 -6.46
N ARG A 2 5.05 -11.14 -6.28
CA ARG A 2 5.98 -11.61 -5.23
C ARG A 2 6.17 -10.54 -4.15
N ALA A 3 6.62 -10.92 -2.96
CA ALA A 3 7.08 -10.00 -1.94
C ALA A 3 8.10 -9.02 -2.55
N GLY A 4 8.04 -7.76 -2.13
CA GLY A 4 8.81 -6.67 -2.70
C GLY A 4 8.18 -6.00 -3.94
N SER A 5 7.07 -6.53 -4.47
CA SER A 5 6.36 -5.86 -5.57
C SER A 5 5.79 -4.52 -5.12
N LEU A 6 5.97 -3.50 -5.97
CA LEU A 6 5.33 -2.20 -5.81
C LEU A 6 3.97 -2.16 -6.51
N LEU A 7 2.99 -1.53 -5.87
CA LEU A 7 1.69 -1.24 -6.45
C LEU A 7 1.36 0.24 -6.28
N ARG A 8 0.55 0.77 -7.17
CA ARG A 8 -0.01 2.12 -7.06
C ARG A 8 -1.53 2.11 -7.09
N GLY A 9 -2.14 2.94 -6.24
CA GLY A 9 -3.57 3.18 -6.27
C GLY A 9 -3.98 4.16 -7.36
N SER A 10 -5.14 3.90 -7.96
CA SER A 10 -5.76 4.79 -8.94
C SER A 10 -6.08 6.18 -8.36
N ALA A 11 -6.01 7.21 -9.21
CA ALA A 11 -6.45 8.57 -8.89
C ALA A 11 -7.97 8.72 -8.92
N THR A 12 -8.71 7.80 -9.53
CA THR A 12 -10.15 7.99 -9.78
C THR A 12 -10.99 6.87 -9.21
N ALA A 13 -10.53 5.62 -9.24
CA ALA A 13 -11.32 4.46 -8.81
C ALA A 13 -11.84 4.64 -7.38
N TRP A 14 -10.96 5.00 -6.45
CA TRP A 14 -11.29 5.16 -5.03
C TRP A 14 -12.19 6.37 -4.74
N LEU A 15 -12.09 7.45 -5.53
CA LEU A 15 -12.95 8.63 -5.40
C LEU A 15 -14.37 8.37 -5.90
N LEU A 16 -14.50 7.56 -6.95
CA LEU A 16 -15.78 7.16 -7.52
C LEU A 16 -16.43 6.00 -6.76
N GLY A 17 -15.89 5.65 -5.59
CA GLY A 17 -16.38 4.55 -4.77
C GLY A 17 -16.11 3.18 -5.38
N LYS A 18 -15.32 3.05 -6.45
CA LYS A 18 -14.93 1.75 -6.99
C LYS A 18 -13.89 1.09 -6.08
N PRO A 19 -13.97 -0.23 -5.87
CA PRO A 19 -14.84 -1.19 -6.57
C PRO A 19 -16.24 -1.44 -5.96
N ALA A 20 -17.08 -0.44 -5.65
CA ALA A 20 -18.46 -0.68 -5.19
C ALA A 20 -19.40 -1.34 -6.22
N GLU A 21 -19.01 -1.40 -7.49
CA GLU A 21 -19.77 -2.10 -8.55
C GLU A 21 -19.64 -3.63 -8.44
N ASP A 22 -18.67 -4.12 -7.68
CA ASP A 22 -18.45 -5.53 -7.43
C ASP A 22 -19.03 -5.92 -6.06
N GLN A 23 -19.91 -6.94 -6.03
CA GLN A 23 -20.66 -7.34 -4.84
C GLN A 23 -19.74 -7.76 -3.67
N ASP A 24 -18.52 -8.19 -3.97
CA ASP A 24 -17.53 -8.57 -2.96
C ASP A 24 -17.01 -7.38 -2.14
N PHE A 25 -17.25 -6.16 -2.61
CA PHE A 25 -16.81 -4.91 -2.01
C PHE A 25 -17.96 -4.04 -1.46
N SER A 26 -19.14 -4.63 -1.21
CA SER A 26 -20.20 -3.93 -0.49
C SER A 26 -19.67 -3.30 0.81
N ALA A 27 -20.14 -2.10 1.16
CA ALA A 27 -19.66 -1.35 2.33
C ALA A 27 -19.79 -2.10 3.68
N ARG A 28 -20.62 -3.16 3.72
CA ARG A 28 -20.75 -4.07 4.88
C ARG A 28 -19.57 -5.04 5.00
N ARG A 29 -18.89 -5.36 3.90
CA ARG A 29 -17.79 -6.33 3.80
C ARG A 29 -16.43 -5.67 3.53
N PHE A 30 -16.44 -4.46 2.96
CA PHE A 30 -15.24 -3.70 2.65
C PHE A 30 -15.34 -2.31 3.29
N ARG A 31 -14.43 -2.02 4.22
CA ARG A 31 -14.36 -0.69 4.84
C ARG A 31 -13.87 0.31 3.80
N PRO A 32 -14.37 1.57 3.80
CA PRO A 32 -13.89 2.59 2.88
C PRO A 32 -12.37 2.72 2.94
N ALA A 33 -11.69 2.33 1.86
CA ALA A 33 -10.24 2.41 1.75
C ALA A 33 -9.83 3.66 0.96
N GLN A 34 -10.47 4.81 1.26
CA GLN A 34 -10.21 6.08 0.57
C GLN A 34 -8.74 6.51 0.67
N TYR A 35 -8.03 6.07 1.71
CA TYR A 35 -6.59 6.28 1.87
C TYR A 35 -5.75 5.55 0.81
N LEU A 36 -6.35 4.68 -0.01
CA LEU A 36 -5.69 4.05 -1.17
C LEU A 36 -5.74 4.92 -2.44
N HIS A 37 -6.50 6.02 -2.43
CA HIS A 37 -6.46 7.02 -3.50
C HIS A 37 -5.04 7.59 -3.63
N LYS A 38 -4.46 7.47 -4.82
CA LYS A 38 -3.06 7.85 -5.10
C LYS A 38 -2.04 7.25 -4.11
N SER A 39 -2.30 6.03 -3.64
CA SER A 39 -1.36 5.31 -2.78
C SER A 39 -0.18 4.73 -3.55
N VAL A 40 0.94 4.55 -2.86
CA VAL A 40 2.04 3.67 -3.26
C VAL A 40 2.20 2.60 -2.19
N LEU A 41 2.12 1.34 -2.57
CA LEU A 41 2.08 0.20 -1.66
C LEU A 41 3.26 -0.73 -1.97
N LEU A 42 3.85 -1.29 -0.92
CA LEU A 42 4.80 -2.40 -1.02
C LEU A 42 4.13 -3.68 -0.53
N LEU A 43 4.14 -4.73 -1.34
CA LEU A 43 3.67 -6.06 -0.96
C LEU A 43 4.74 -6.77 -0.11
N LEU A 44 4.39 -7.17 1.11
CA LEU A 44 5.32 -7.72 2.10
C LEU A 44 5.46 -9.24 2.04
N ASN A 45 4.46 -9.95 1.48
CA ASN A 45 4.45 -11.40 1.32
C ASN A 45 4.13 -11.80 -0.12
N ASP A 46 4.50 -13.02 -0.52
CA ASP A 46 4.11 -13.54 -1.82
C ASP A 46 2.58 -13.62 -1.94
N LEU A 47 2.05 -13.22 -3.09
CA LEU A 47 0.61 -13.31 -3.32
C LEU A 47 0.21 -14.77 -3.43
N SER A 48 -0.77 -15.17 -2.61
CA SER A 48 -1.36 -16.51 -2.58
C SER A 48 -2.89 -16.41 -2.58
N GLU A 49 -3.57 -17.39 -3.18
CA GLU A 49 -5.03 -17.52 -3.12
C GLU A 49 -5.54 -18.05 -1.77
N ALA A 50 -4.64 -18.62 -0.95
CA ALA A 50 -4.97 -19.19 0.34
C ALA A 50 -4.68 -18.26 1.52
N GLU A 51 -3.81 -17.26 1.32
CA GLU A 51 -3.30 -16.41 2.40
C GLU A 51 -3.66 -14.94 2.16
N PRO A 52 -3.82 -14.14 3.24
CA PRO A 52 -4.03 -12.71 3.09
C PRO A 52 -2.80 -12.05 2.48
N SER A 53 -3.02 -11.03 1.65
CA SER A 53 -1.92 -10.17 1.20
C SER A 53 -1.72 -9.04 2.20
N VAL A 54 -0.46 -8.84 2.61
CA VAL A 54 -0.06 -7.78 3.54
C VAL A 54 0.75 -6.76 2.77
N LEU A 55 0.32 -5.51 2.82
CA LEU A 55 0.99 -4.39 2.18
C LEU A 55 1.29 -3.28 3.18
N VAL A 56 2.20 -2.40 2.83
CA VAL A 56 2.48 -1.17 3.58
C VAL A 56 2.43 0.04 2.68
N LEU A 57 1.79 1.10 3.14
CA LEU A 57 1.69 2.38 2.45
C LEU A 57 3.01 3.13 2.56
N LEU A 58 3.64 3.38 1.41
CA LEU A 58 4.92 4.08 1.32
C LEU A 58 4.76 5.59 1.27
N ASN A 59 3.60 6.12 0.93
CA ASN A 59 3.32 7.56 0.86
C ASN A 59 2.23 7.99 1.84
N GLY A 60 2.13 7.29 2.96
CA GLY A 60 1.23 7.66 4.04
C GLY A 60 1.62 8.99 4.68
N PRO A 61 0.68 9.68 5.33
CA PRO A 61 1.00 10.87 6.10
C PRO A 61 2.01 10.56 7.21
N SER A 62 2.85 11.54 7.52
CA SER A 62 3.68 11.52 8.72
C SER A 62 2.79 11.51 9.96
N ILE A 63 3.09 10.62 10.91
CA ILE A 63 2.34 10.48 12.17
C ILE A 63 3.24 10.63 13.41
N GLY A 64 4.53 10.89 13.20
CA GLY A 64 5.48 11.15 14.27
C GLY A 64 6.90 10.77 13.87
N GLU A 65 7.71 10.52 14.89
CA GLU A 65 9.11 10.14 14.74
C GLU A 65 9.46 9.09 15.80
N VAL A 66 10.26 8.10 15.43
CA VAL A 66 10.79 7.07 16.35
C VAL A 66 12.29 7.00 16.18
N SER A 67 13.02 7.38 17.23
CA SER A 67 14.50 7.34 17.26
C SER A 67 15.17 8.13 16.13
N GLY A 68 14.71 9.35 15.82
CA GLY A 68 15.30 10.15 14.73
C GLY A 68 14.80 9.80 13.32
N THR A 69 13.94 8.78 13.19
CA THR A 69 13.40 8.32 11.91
C THR A 69 11.92 8.64 11.82
N GLU A 70 11.51 9.25 10.70
CA GLU A 70 10.11 9.55 10.43
C GLU A 70 9.25 8.28 10.51
N LEU A 71 8.14 8.37 11.25
CA LEU A 71 7.11 7.34 11.32
C LEU A 71 5.93 7.79 10.46
N VAL A 72 5.55 6.99 9.47
CA VAL A 72 4.41 7.24 8.60
C VAL A 72 3.26 6.27 8.87
N PHE A 73 2.06 6.63 8.46
CA PHE A 73 0.92 5.70 8.45
C PHE A 73 1.10 4.65 7.34
N GLY A 74 1.30 3.40 7.72
CA GLY A 74 1.45 2.24 6.82
C GLY A 74 0.13 1.55 6.46
N GLY A 75 -0.91 1.73 7.28
CA GLY A 75 -2.25 1.22 7.03
C GLY A 75 -3.05 1.00 8.32
N ALA A 76 -4.33 0.66 8.18
CA ALA A 76 -5.28 0.62 9.30
C ALA A 76 -5.24 -0.68 10.13
N SER A 77 -4.51 -1.70 9.69
CA SER A 77 -4.44 -3.00 10.34
C SER A 77 -3.10 -3.18 11.05
N VAL A 78 -3.12 -3.67 12.28
CA VAL A 78 -1.94 -4.22 12.94
C VAL A 78 -1.84 -5.68 12.52
N PHE A 79 -0.67 -6.10 12.02
CA PHE A 79 -0.43 -7.49 11.66
C PHE A 79 0.48 -8.10 12.74
N ASP A 80 0.02 -9.19 13.37
CA ASP A 80 0.58 -9.74 14.61
C ASP A 80 2.07 -10.09 14.54
N SER A 81 2.63 -10.24 13.33
CA SER A 81 4.04 -10.55 13.12
C SER A 81 5.00 -9.35 13.32
N PHE A 82 4.50 -8.12 13.48
CA PHE A 82 5.33 -6.94 13.70
C PHE A 82 5.22 -6.46 15.15
N ALA A 83 6.34 -6.50 15.88
CA ALA A 83 6.43 -5.94 17.21
C ALA A 83 6.00 -4.46 17.18
N ASP A 84 5.07 -4.09 18.08
CA ASP A 84 4.47 -2.76 18.20
C ASP A 84 3.71 -2.25 16.96
N GLY A 85 3.51 -3.11 15.95
CA GLY A 85 2.84 -2.74 14.70
C GLY A 85 3.67 -1.82 13.80
N VAL A 86 4.99 -1.71 14.02
CA VAL A 86 5.90 -0.90 13.19
C VAL A 86 6.62 -1.79 12.19
N ILE A 87 6.55 -1.40 10.92
CA ILE A 87 7.17 -2.07 9.78
C ILE A 87 8.34 -1.20 9.31
N GLU A 88 9.54 -1.76 9.30
CA GLU A 88 10.71 -1.11 8.72
C GLU A 88 10.88 -1.54 7.27
N VAL A 89 10.85 -0.57 6.36
CA VAL A 89 11.08 -0.75 4.92
C VAL A 89 12.42 -0.11 4.60
N THR A 90 13.39 -0.92 4.17
CA THR A 90 14.75 -0.45 3.88
C THR A 90 15.20 -0.89 2.50
N ASP A 91 15.97 -0.02 1.84
CA ASP A 91 16.73 -0.31 0.62
C ASP A 91 18.24 -0.07 0.81
N GLU A 92 18.71 0.00 2.06
CA GLU A 92 20.08 0.39 2.50
C GLU A 92 20.39 1.89 2.55
N ALA A 93 19.67 2.77 1.83
CA ALA A 93 19.99 4.20 1.78
C ALA A 93 19.12 5.07 2.69
N ARG A 94 17.82 4.77 2.81
CA ARG A 94 16.88 5.51 3.68
C ARG A 94 15.81 4.58 4.25
N PRO A 95 15.90 4.19 5.53
CA PRO A 95 14.85 3.40 6.15
C PRO A 95 13.58 4.24 6.30
N LEU A 96 12.45 3.66 5.92
CA LEU A 96 11.12 4.17 6.21
C LEU A 96 10.52 3.33 7.32
N ARG A 97 10.01 3.97 8.37
CA ARG A 97 9.21 3.28 9.40
C ARG A 97 7.75 3.60 9.19
N ALA A 98 6.94 2.56 9.12
CA ALA A 98 5.51 2.68 8.88
C ALA A 98 4.72 1.98 10.00
N GLN A 99 3.73 2.65 10.57
CA GLN A 99 2.84 2.05 11.56
C GLN A 99 1.61 1.45 10.89
N GLY A 100 1.37 0.18 11.16
CA GLY A 100 0.27 -0.57 10.59
C GLY A 100 0.50 -0.99 9.15
N SER A 101 -0.49 -1.67 8.60
CA SER A 101 -0.46 -2.34 7.31
C SER A 101 -1.82 -2.29 6.64
N VAL A 102 -1.83 -2.55 5.34
CA VAL A 102 -3.02 -2.81 4.54
C VAL A 102 -3.12 -4.31 4.36
N VAL A 103 -4.14 -4.92 4.96
CA VAL A 103 -4.37 -6.37 4.86
C VAL A 103 -5.60 -6.62 4.02
N PHE A 104 -5.44 -7.39 2.95
CA PHE A 104 -6.57 -7.88 2.17
C PHE A 104 -6.77 -9.37 2.40
N ARG A 105 -8.04 -9.79 2.39
CA ARG A 105 -8.42 -11.21 2.36
C ARG A 105 -7.86 -11.89 1.11
N PRO A 106 -7.68 -13.22 1.11
CA PRO A 106 -7.24 -13.94 -0.07
C PRO A 106 -8.08 -13.60 -1.31
N GLY A 107 -7.43 -13.45 -2.46
CA GLY A 107 -8.05 -13.08 -3.75
C GLY A 107 -8.41 -11.60 -3.93
N VAL A 108 -8.60 -10.82 -2.86
CA VAL A 108 -9.05 -9.41 -2.96
C VAL A 108 -7.99 -8.53 -3.65
N LEU A 109 -6.70 -8.71 -3.35
CA LEU A 109 -5.64 -7.93 -4.00
C LEU A 109 -5.61 -8.16 -5.51
N GLN A 110 -5.70 -9.42 -5.94
CA GLN A 110 -5.75 -9.76 -7.36
C GLN A 110 -6.96 -9.12 -8.03
N ARG A 111 -8.12 -9.19 -7.37
CA ARG A 111 -9.35 -8.56 -7.88
C ARG A 111 -9.22 -7.04 -8.01
N LEU A 112 -8.60 -6.37 -7.05
CA LEU A 112 -8.34 -4.92 -7.11
C LEU A 112 -7.42 -4.56 -8.29
N VAL A 113 -6.46 -5.42 -8.61
CA VAL A 113 -5.58 -5.25 -9.78
C VAL A 113 -6.33 -5.46 -11.09
N GLU A 114 -7.16 -6.51 -11.18
CA GLU A 114 -8.00 -6.78 -12.36
C GLU A 114 -8.98 -5.62 -12.65
N LEU A 115 -9.51 -4.99 -11.59
CA LEU A 115 -10.43 -3.86 -11.70
C LEU A 115 -9.73 -2.52 -11.95
N GLY A 116 -8.40 -2.47 -11.99
CA GLY A 116 -7.62 -1.24 -12.16
C GLY A 116 -7.70 -0.27 -10.97
N ALA A 117 -8.17 -0.73 -9.80
CA ALA A 117 -8.15 0.06 -8.57
C ALA A 117 -6.74 0.15 -7.98
N LEU A 118 -5.95 -0.90 -8.19
CA LEU A 118 -4.51 -0.96 -7.98
C LEU A 118 -3.82 -1.38 -9.28
N GLU A 119 -2.59 -0.92 -9.50
CA GLU A 119 -1.78 -1.33 -10.65
C GLU A 119 -0.39 -1.72 -10.17
N VAL A 120 0.18 -2.76 -10.77
CA VAL A 120 1.56 -3.18 -10.48
C VAL A 120 2.51 -2.17 -11.11
N VAL A 121 3.41 -1.62 -10.31
CA VAL A 121 4.43 -0.68 -10.78
C VAL A 121 5.53 -1.47 -11.48
N SER A 122 5.92 -1.03 -12.68
CA SER A 122 6.99 -1.63 -13.47
C SER A 122 8.02 -0.57 -13.86
N GLY A 123 9.29 -0.97 -13.98
CA GLY A 123 10.38 -0.08 -14.40
C GLY A 123 10.87 0.92 -13.35
N VAL A 124 10.36 0.88 -12.12
CA VAL A 124 10.77 1.75 -11.00
C VAL A 124 11.15 0.88 -9.81
N ALA A 125 12.34 1.09 -9.26
CA ALA A 125 12.81 0.36 -8.09
C ALA A 125 12.29 0.98 -6.78
N LEU A 126 12.14 0.16 -5.73
CA LEU A 126 11.77 0.62 -4.38
C LEU A 126 12.65 1.78 -3.90
N ARG A 127 13.95 1.72 -4.19
CA ARG A 127 14.90 2.78 -3.87
C ARG A 127 14.54 4.15 -4.42
N GLU A 128 14.05 4.18 -5.65
CA GLU A 128 13.70 5.43 -6.34
C GLU A 128 12.45 6.03 -5.70
N VAL A 129 11.48 5.18 -5.34
CA VAL A 129 10.28 5.59 -4.59
C VAL A 129 10.65 6.11 -3.20
N LEU A 130 11.52 5.43 -2.44
CA LEU A 130 11.87 5.86 -1.09
C LEU A 130 12.72 7.14 -1.08
N ALA A 131 13.55 7.35 -2.10
CA ALA A 131 14.34 8.56 -2.27
C ALA A 131 13.49 9.82 -2.54
N ALA A 132 12.33 9.65 -3.19
CA ALA A 132 11.41 10.75 -3.47
C ALA A 132 10.70 11.26 -2.21
N PRO A 133 10.38 12.58 -2.12
CA PRO A 133 9.50 13.12 -1.09
C PRO A 133 8.16 12.38 -1.05
N ALA A 134 7.57 12.18 0.13
CA ALA A 134 6.34 11.40 0.31
C ALA A 134 5.20 11.83 -0.65
N SER A 135 5.04 13.13 -0.87
CA SER A 135 4.04 13.71 -1.79
C SER A 135 4.27 13.38 -3.27
N GLU A 136 5.51 13.05 -3.66
CA GLU A 136 5.93 12.79 -5.04
C GLU A 136 6.07 11.30 -5.36
N ARG A 137 6.02 10.43 -4.33
CA ARG A 137 6.17 8.98 -4.49
C ARG A 137 5.16 8.39 -5.47
N TRP A 138 3.93 8.90 -5.51
CA TRP A 138 2.91 8.41 -6.44
C TRP A 138 3.22 8.72 -7.90
N GLN A 139 3.68 9.94 -8.24
CA GLN A 139 4.16 10.24 -9.59
C GLN A 139 5.42 9.43 -9.92
N THR A 140 6.33 9.29 -8.95
CA THR A 140 7.55 8.48 -9.11
C THR A 140 7.22 7.02 -9.44
N ALA A 141 6.16 6.47 -8.85
CA ALA A 141 5.63 5.14 -9.15
C ALA A 141 4.86 5.05 -10.50
N GLY A 142 4.90 6.10 -11.33
CA GLY A 142 4.23 6.15 -12.64
C GLY A 142 2.75 6.56 -12.58
N GLY A 143 2.30 7.21 -11.52
CA GLY A 143 0.94 7.73 -11.42
C GLY A 143 0.68 8.92 -12.36
N THR A 144 -0.44 8.89 -13.09
CA THR A 144 -0.91 9.96 -13.97
C THR A 144 -2.36 10.33 -13.64
N VAL A 145 -2.75 11.58 -13.87
CA VAL A 145 -4.13 12.09 -13.67
C VAL A 145 -5.05 11.56 -14.77
#